data_AF-A0A2U2Z0U4-F1
#
_entry.id   AF-A0A2U2Z0U4-F1
#
_cell.length_a   1.000
_cell.length_b   1.000
_cell.length_c   1.000
_cell.angle_alpha   90.00
_cell.angle_beta   90.00
_cell.angle_gamma   90.00
#
_symmetry.space_group_name_H-M   'P 1'
#
loop_
_entity.id
_entity.type
_entity.pdbx_description
1 polymer ?
#
loop_
_entity_poly.entity_id
_entity_poly.type
_entity_poly.pdbx_seq_one_letter_code
_entity_poly.pdbx_strand_id
1 'polypeptide(L)'
;MVRQLAVPPQATLDDVIALVARRIGRPVTVVPIEAPIANGALEEGPGGALWIRVPIGVPPGSYHRHLVCRGLARALYREAGARHGQIDYTHAIEREMEHAATALSTRLCHTD
;
A
#
# COMPACT_ATOMS: atom_id res chain seq x y z
N MET A 1 -5.02 -11.70 -6.58
CA MET A 1 -5.63 -11.38 -5.26
C MET A 1 -6.39 -10.06 -5.22
N VAL A 2 -5.84 -8.95 -5.74
CA VAL A 2 -6.54 -7.64 -5.75
C VAL A 2 -7.87 -7.65 -6.52
N ARG A 3 -7.99 -8.44 -7.59
CA ARG A 3 -9.24 -8.58 -8.35
C ARG A 3 -10.42 -9.12 -7.52
N GLN A 4 -10.14 -9.82 -6.42
CA GLN A 4 -11.15 -10.36 -5.50
C GLN A 4 -11.53 -9.35 -4.41
N LEU A 5 -10.82 -8.23 -4.27
CA LEU A 5 -11.26 -7.13 -3.42
C LEU A 5 -12.42 -6.46 -4.15
N ALA A 6 -13.63 -6.65 -3.62
CA ALA A 6 -14.83 -5.94 -4.04
C ALA A 6 -14.74 -4.48 -3.59
N VAL A 7 -13.79 -3.73 -4.16
CA VAL A 7 -13.62 -2.30 -3.91
C VAL A 7 -14.88 -1.60 -4.43
N PRO A 8 -15.63 -0.89 -3.57
CA PRO A 8 -16.81 -0.17 -3.99
C PRO A 8 -16.48 0.86 -5.07
N PRO A 9 -17.41 1.17 -5.98
CA PRO A 9 -17.26 2.36 -6.81
C PRO A 9 -17.11 3.57 -5.90
N GLN A 10 -16.22 4.50 -6.27
CA GLN A 10 -15.94 5.73 -5.53
C GLN A 10 -15.30 5.56 -4.15
N ALA A 11 -14.70 4.40 -3.85
CA ALA A 11 -13.99 4.19 -2.60
C ALA A 11 -12.88 5.23 -2.38
N THR A 12 -12.79 5.74 -1.15
CA THR A 12 -11.66 6.55 -0.69
C THR A 12 -10.45 5.66 -0.39
N LEU A 13 -9.28 6.28 -0.20
CA LEU A 13 -8.08 5.53 0.21
C LEU A 13 -8.31 4.80 1.55
N ASP A 14 -8.97 5.46 2.50
CA ASP A 14 -9.27 4.91 3.82
C ASP A 14 -10.23 3.70 3.74
N ASP A 15 -11.22 3.75 2.84
CA ASP A 15 -12.12 2.61 2.60
C ASP A 15 -11.33 1.38 2.13
N VAL A 16 -10.37 1.57 1.23
CA VAL A 16 -9.53 0.48 0.73
C VAL A 16 -8.58 -0.04 1.81
N ILE A 17 -7.98 0.84 2.63
CA ILE A 17 -7.18 0.44 3.79
C ILE A 17 -8.02 -0.45 4.72
N ALA A 18 -9.22 0.01 5.09
CA ALA A 18 -10.12 -0.74 5.97
C ALA A 18 -10.55 -2.08 5.36
N LEU A 19 -10.81 -2.11 4.06
CA LEU A 19 -11.18 -3.34 3.35
C LEU A 19 -10.03 -4.36 3.33
N VAL A 20 -8.80 -3.91 3.09
CA VAL A 20 -7.61 -4.78 3.13
C VAL A 20 -7.34 -5.26 4.56
N ALA A 21 -7.42 -4.38 5.56
CA ALA A 21 -7.23 -4.73 6.97
C ALA A 21 -8.20 -5.85 7.41
N ARG A 22 -9.50 -5.71 7.06
CA ARG A 22 -10.50 -6.77 7.28
C ARG A 22 -10.16 -8.06 6.55
N ARG A 23 -9.69 -7.98 5.30
CA ARG A 23 -9.38 -9.15 4.47
C ARG A 23 -8.21 -9.97 5.00
N ILE A 24 -7.20 -9.31 5.58
CA ILE A 24 -6.01 -9.96 6.14
C ILE A 24 -6.16 -10.27 7.64
N GLY A 25 -7.22 -9.78 8.29
CA GLY A 25 -7.49 -9.99 9.71
C GLY A 25 -6.53 -9.23 10.64
N ARG A 26 -5.92 -8.13 10.15
CA ARG A 26 -4.92 -7.35 10.90
C ARG A 26 -5.13 -5.85 10.65
N PRO A 27 -4.94 -4.98 11.65
CA PRO A 27 -4.95 -3.54 11.44
C PRO A 27 -3.86 -3.12 10.44
N VAL A 28 -4.17 -2.13 9.60
CA VAL A 28 -3.21 -1.52 8.67
C VAL A 28 -3.22 -0.02 8.92
N THR A 29 -2.05 0.57 9.07
CA THR A 29 -1.88 2.00 9.34
C THR A 29 -0.85 2.59 8.39
N VAL A 30 -1.13 3.76 7.84
CA VAL A 30 -0.13 4.53 7.08
C VAL A 30 0.67 5.34 8.09
N VAL A 31 1.99 5.14 8.13
CA VAL A 31 2.88 5.82 9.07
C VAL A 31 3.88 6.67 8.30
N PRO A 32 3.93 7.98 8.58
CA PRO A 32 4.91 8.87 7.97
C PRO A 32 6.34 8.54 8.44
N ILE A 33 7.32 8.68 7.56
CA ILE A 33 8.74 8.46 7.86
C ILE A 33 9.65 9.55 7.34
N GLU A 34 10.80 9.74 7.98
CA GLU A 34 11.84 10.66 7.53
C GLU A 34 12.72 10.06 6.41
N ALA A 35 12.68 8.74 6.21
CA ALA A 35 13.50 8.12 5.18
C ALA A 35 12.98 8.46 3.77
N PRO A 36 13.86 8.84 2.83
CA PRO A 36 13.48 9.36 1.52
C PRO A 36 12.86 8.30 0.60
N ILE A 37 13.08 7.00 0.88
CA ILE A 37 12.65 5.90 0.02
C ILE A 37 11.98 4.84 0.88
N ALA A 38 10.65 4.86 0.90
CA ALA A 38 9.83 3.84 1.57
C ALA A 38 9.15 2.90 0.58
N ASN A 39 8.78 3.38 -0.62
CA ASN A 39 8.10 2.61 -1.68
C ASN A 39 6.96 1.69 -1.20
N GLY A 40 6.23 2.15 -0.17
CA GLY A 40 5.15 1.40 0.46
C GLY A 40 5.61 0.17 1.25
N ALA A 41 6.85 0.16 1.75
CA ALA A 41 7.36 -0.92 2.59
C ALA A 41 6.47 -1.16 3.80
N LEU A 42 6.41 -2.42 4.23
CA LEU A 42 5.67 -2.84 5.41
C LEU A 42 6.60 -3.16 6.57
N GLU A 43 6.22 -2.65 7.72
CA GLU A 43 6.85 -2.99 8.99
C GLU A 43 5.79 -3.49 9.98
N GLU A 44 6.23 -4.34 10.91
CA GLU A 44 5.41 -4.80 12.02
C GLU A 44 5.31 -3.69 13.06
N GLY A 45 4.08 -3.27 13.36
CA GLY A 45 3.76 -2.31 14.41
C GLY A 45 3.32 -2.99 15.71
N PRO A 46 3.15 -2.21 16.80
CA PRO A 46 2.62 -2.69 18.06
C PRO A 46 1.26 -3.38 17.88
N GLY A 47 1.02 -4.43 18.68
CA GLY A 47 -0.25 -5.17 18.65
C GLY A 47 -0.49 -5.96 17.36
N GLY A 48 0.55 -6.22 16.56
CA GLY A 48 0.41 -6.98 15.30
C GLY A 48 -0.23 -6.18 14.17
N ALA A 49 -0.23 -4.85 14.26
CA ALA A 49 -0.59 -3.98 13.15
C ALA A 49 0.48 -4.02 12.05
N LEU A 50 0.07 -3.81 10.80
CA LEU A 50 0.99 -3.58 9.69
C LEU A 50 1.10 -2.08 9.41
N TRP A 51 2.33 -1.58 9.35
CA TRP A 51 2.61 -0.18 9.07
C TRP A 51 3.09 -0.02 7.63
N ILE A 52 2.31 0.70 6.83
CA ILE A 52 2.72 1.15 5.48
C ILE A 52 3.53 2.42 5.65
N ARG A 53 4.81 2.37 5.29
CA ARG A 53 5.72 3.50 5.47
C ARG A 53 5.64 4.44 4.25
N VAL A 54 5.40 5.73 4.51
CA VAL A 54 5.30 6.79 3.48
C VAL A 54 6.17 7.99 3.89
N PRO A 55 7.00 8.57 3.01
CA PRO A 55 7.85 9.69 3.39
C PRO A 55 7.05 10.97 3.73
N ILE A 56 7.46 11.70 4.77
CA ILE A 56 6.80 12.94 5.27
C ILE A 56 6.70 14.04 4.20
N GLY A 57 7.62 14.08 3.23
CA GLY A 57 7.64 15.07 2.16
C GLY A 57 6.74 14.76 0.96
N VAL A 58 5.98 13.66 0.99
CA VAL A 58 5.12 13.27 -0.13
C VAL A 58 3.71 13.86 0.08
N PRO A 59 3.31 14.89 -0.69
CA PRO A 59 2.00 15.52 -0.53
C PRO A 59 0.87 14.54 -0.87
N PRO A 60 -0.32 14.70 -0.27
CA PRO A 60 -1.52 13.96 -0.67
C PRO A 60 -1.76 14.16 -2.17
N GLY A 61 -1.79 13.06 -2.93
CA GLY A 61 -1.85 13.10 -4.38
C GLY A 61 -1.66 11.73 -5.01
N SER A 62 -1.52 11.66 -6.34
CA SER A 62 -1.39 10.40 -7.08
C SER A 62 -0.21 9.55 -6.60
N TYR A 63 0.95 10.17 -6.37
CA TYR A 63 2.14 9.47 -5.88
C TYR A 63 1.96 8.94 -4.45
N HIS A 64 1.43 9.75 -3.53
CA HIS A 64 1.09 9.29 -2.18
C HIS A 64 0.13 8.10 -2.21
N ARG A 65 -0.97 8.22 -2.97
CA ARG A 65 -1.96 7.15 -3.15
C ARG A 65 -1.29 5.88 -3.67
N HIS A 66 -0.42 6.00 -4.66
CA HIS A 66 0.32 4.85 -5.20
C HIS A 66 1.19 4.15 -4.15
N LEU A 67 1.94 4.91 -3.34
CA LEU A 67 2.76 4.36 -2.26
C LEU A 67 1.91 3.57 -1.24
N VAL A 68 0.76 4.13 -0.85
CA VAL A 68 -0.15 3.45 0.06
C VAL A 68 -0.75 2.21 -0.58
N CYS A 69 -1.25 2.31 -1.82
CA CYS A 69 -1.79 1.16 -2.58
C CYS A 69 -0.74 0.04 -2.73
N ARG A 70 0.52 0.39 -2.84
CA ARG A 70 1.61 -0.58 -2.90
C ARG A 70 1.88 -1.26 -1.57
N GLY A 71 1.84 -0.53 -0.46
CA GLY A 71 1.87 -1.14 0.87
C GLY A 71 0.67 -2.06 1.13
N LEU A 72 -0.51 -1.70 0.61
CA LEU A 72 -1.69 -2.57 0.67
C LEU A 72 -1.52 -3.83 -0.18
N ALA A 73 -0.95 -3.72 -1.38
CA ALA A 73 -0.59 -4.87 -2.21
C ALA A 73 0.39 -5.78 -1.48
N ARG A 74 1.45 -5.21 -0.89
CA ARG A 74 2.40 -5.93 -0.04
C ARG A 74 1.71 -6.68 1.11
N ALA A 75 0.73 -6.06 1.76
CA ALA A 75 0.04 -6.65 2.91
C ALA A 75 -0.81 -7.85 2.50
N LEU A 76 -1.48 -7.71 1.36
CA LEU A 76 -2.24 -8.76 0.72
C LEU A 76 -1.32 -9.95 0.38
N TYR A 77 -0.19 -9.70 -0.26
CA TYR A 77 0.72 -10.76 -0.71
C TYR A 77 1.66 -11.27 0.40
N ARG A 78 1.59 -10.69 1.61
CA ARG A 78 2.45 -11.00 2.77
C ARG A 78 3.93 -10.77 2.51
N GLU A 79 4.24 -9.71 1.77
CA GLU A 79 5.59 -9.34 1.35
C GLU A 79 6.00 -8.00 1.96
N ALA A 80 7.05 -7.97 2.78
CA ALA A 80 7.47 -6.73 3.45
C ALA A 80 8.01 -5.67 2.49
N GLY A 81 8.63 -6.12 1.40
CA GLY A 81 9.37 -5.28 0.47
C GLY A 81 10.81 -4.99 0.89
N ALA A 82 11.56 -4.42 -0.04
CA ALA A 82 12.95 -4.10 0.18
C ALA A 82 13.11 -3.02 1.27
N ARG A 83 13.85 -3.34 2.33
CA ARG A 83 14.12 -2.42 3.46
C ARG A 83 14.89 -1.17 3.05
N HIS A 84 15.68 -1.24 1.98
CA HIS A 84 16.39 -0.10 1.41
C HIS A 84 15.50 0.75 0.49
N GLY A 85 14.21 0.43 0.40
CA GLY A 85 13.22 1.14 -0.39
C GLY A 85 13.35 0.93 -1.91
N GLN A 86 14.52 0.57 -2.44
CA GLN A 86 14.68 0.38 -3.89
C GLN A 86 13.90 -0.82 -4.42
N ILE A 87 13.25 -0.60 -5.55
CA ILE A 87 12.41 -1.59 -6.22
C ILE A 87 13.29 -2.37 -7.16
N ASP A 88 13.38 -3.67 -6.95
CA ASP A 88 14.01 -4.55 -7.92
C ASP A 88 12.95 -5.20 -8.80
N TYR A 89 12.69 -4.58 -9.95
CA TYR A 89 11.74 -5.10 -10.93
C TYR A 89 12.22 -6.36 -11.66
N THR A 90 13.45 -6.85 -11.42
CA THR A 90 13.86 -8.17 -11.93
C THR A 90 13.11 -9.30 -11.20
N HIS A 91 12.72 -9.08 -9.95
CA HIS A 91 11.87 -9.99 -9.19
C HIS A 91 10.41 -9.92 -9.63
N ALA A 92 9.83 -11.07 -9.98
CA ALA A 92 8.44 -11.16 -10.44
C ALA A 92 7.43 -10.62 -9.42
N ILE A 93 7.68 -10.83 -8.13
CA ILE A 93 6.80 -10.37 -7.06
C ILE A 93 6.70 -8.84 -7.00
N GLU A 94 7.78 -8.10 -7.28
CA GLU A 94 7.75 -6.64 -7.30
C GLU A 94 6.94 -6.09 -8.49
N ARG A 95 6.99 -6.77 -9.65
CA ARG A 95 6.11 -6.44 -10.79
C ARG A 95 4.65 -6.72 -10.47
N GLU A 96 4.35 -7.83 -9.81
CA GLU A 96 2.99 -8.13 -9.35
C GLU A 96 2.48 -7.11 -8.33
N MET A 97 3.33 -6.67 -7.39
CA MET A 97 2.99 -5.62 -6.43
C MET A 97 2.69 -4.30 -7.14
N GLU A 98 3.47 -3.94 -8.14
CA GLU A 98 3.24 -2.73 -8.95
C GLU A 98 1.88 -2.80 -9.67
N HIS A 99 1.62 -3.90 -10.38
CA HIS A 99 0.34 -4.08 -11.07
C HIS A 99 -0.86 -4.06 -10.09
N ALA A 100 -0.71 -4.69 -8.92
CA ALA A 100 -1.71 -4.67 -7.87
C ALA A 100 -1.94 -3.26 -7.31
N ALA A 101 -0.88 -2.50 -7.07
CA ALA A 101 -0.93 -1.13 -6.59
C ALA A 101 -1.63 -0.21 -7.60
N THR A 102 -1.25 -0.29 -8.88
CA THR A 102 -1.90 0.46 -9.96
C THR A 102 -3.38 0.11 -10.05
N ALA A 103 -3.73 -1.18 -9.99
CA ALA A 103 -5.13 -1.63 -10.06
C ALA A 103 -5.98 -1.18 -8.85
N LEU A 104 -5.38 -1.03 -7.67
CA LEU A 104 -6.05 -0.43 -6.50
C LEU A 104 -6.20 1.08 -6.70
N SER A 105 -5.13 1.76 -7.12
CA SER A 105 -5.10 3.21 -7.29
C SER A 105 -6.12 3.71 -8.31
N THR A 106 -6.30 2.99 -9.43
CA THR A 106 -7.29 3.35 -10.48
C THR A 106 -8.75 3.15 -10.05
N ARG A 107 -9.00 2.38 -8.99
CA ARG A 107 -10.34 2.17 -8.43
C ARG A 107 -10.71 3.21 -7.37
N LEU A 108 -9.75 4.00 -6.91
CA LEU A 108 -10.00 5.09 -5.98
C LEU A 108 -10.63 6.27 -6.68
N CYS A 109 -11.54 6.96 -5.99
CA CYS A 109 -12.00 8.27 -6.43
C CYS A 109 -10.80 9.20 -6.65
N HIS A 110 -10.81 9.97 -7.75
CA HIS A 110 -9.96 11.13 -7.88
C HIS A 110 -10.51 12.21 -6.94
N THR A 111 -10.10 12.16 -5.68
CA THR A 111 -10.15 13.35 -4.84
C THR A 111 -8.94 14.19 -5.20
N ASP A 112 -9.20 15.27 -5.93
CA ASP A 112 -8.33 16.43 -6.08
C ASP A 112 -8.30 17.25 -4.79
#